data_AF-K2PRI0-F1
#
_entry.id   AF-K2PRI0-F1
#
_cell.length_a   1.000
_cell.length_b   1.000
_cell.length_c   1.000
_cell.angle_alpha   90.00
_cell.angle_beta   90.00
_cell.angle_gamma   90.00
#
_symmetry.space_group_name_H-M   'P 1'
#
loop_
_entity.id
_entity.type
_entity.pdbx_description
1 polymer ?
#
loop_
_entity_poly.entity_id
_entity_poly.type
_entity_poly.pdbx_seq_one_letter_code
_entity_poly.pdbx_strand_id
1 'polypeptide(L)'
;MSSVFQINPYVLIDKEDQRKLVNTVTGEKLLVGDKIIEIVQFLQNAKSEKEMLQKFPDIGEDLTGILDTLTHKKYLIKNNAFDKAITAIKPYTPHLFNLPYLTESKAAKITSKPVVFVGVPLGVGNRSNYSSSEFPNSLRAFSSKYNINLGPGAVLETEALGGKERYIALFELIKNKRLYDLGNVFFDSKESPNFMYEKTYNLSKQLFDQDKVTPFFIGGDHSVSAPVIKAAIEKYGDDLCVLHFDAHTDTYSSTYDKIKHHNEVHHHGNFMSKCFEFGLKHAYQFGIRGLVNFNQKSNENQSIYWAHKLIEQIENEHTFEELPKDKKYYVTFDFDIIDPIYFKGTTTPVINGLSTSQCKQLILSTLKNKEIIGVDIVELYVDAPEAEINKQIACEIIFELLNVIEK
;
A
#
# COMPACT_ATOMS: atom_id res chain seq x y z
N MET A 1 -18.39 25.68 19.23
CA MET A 1 -17.39 24.93 20.00
C MET A 1 -16.11 25.74 20.01
N SER A 2 -15.42 25.88 21.15
CA SER A 2 -14.11 26.55 21.17
C SER A 2 -13.12 25.72 20.36
N SER A 3 -12.26 26.37 19.58
CA SER A 3 -11.22 25.66 18.83
C SER A 3 -10.26 24.98 19.79
N VAL A 4 -9.89 23.75 19.47
CA VAL A 4 -8.88 22.96 20.18
C VAL A 4 -7.65 22.87 19.30
N PHE A 5 -6.47 23.04 19.87
CA PHE A 5 -5.20 22.96 19.17
C PHE A 5 -4.37 21.81 19.74
N GLN A 6 -3.58 21.17 18.90
CA GLN A 6 -2.58 20.18 19.31
C GLN A 6 -1.36 20.33 18.40
N ILE A 7 -0.19 19.93 18.88
CA ILE A 7 0.99 19.81 18.04
C ILE A 7 0.68 18.84 16.90
N ASN A 8 1.12 19.16 15.68
CA ASN A 8 1.13 18.16 14.65
C ASN A 8 2.10 17.04 15.08
N PRO A 9 1.70 15.76 15.18
CA PRO A 9 2.58 14.72 15.71
C PRO A 9 3.80 14.45 14.84
N TYR A 10 3.85 15.02 13.63
CA TYR A 10 5.03 15.04 12.76
C TYR A 10 5.90 16.28 12.91
N VAL A 11 5.61 17.12 13.88
CA VAL A 11 6.48 18.23 14.26
C VAL A 11 7.32 17.79 15.43
N LEU A 12 8.61 17.76 15.21
CA LEU A 12 9.60 17.49 16.24
C LEU A 12 10.30 18.79 16.60
N ILE A 13 10.72 18.90 17.86
CA ILE A 13 11.73 19.87 18.26
C ILE A 13 13.09 19.24 17.90
N ASP A 14 13.88 19.95 17.11
CA ASP A 14 15.19 19.47 16.65
C ASP A 14 16.10 19.14 17.84
N LYS A 15 16.76 17.98 17.79
CA LYS A 15 17.60 17.50 18.89
C LYS A 15 18.87 18.32 19.07
N GLU A 16 19.41 18.85 17.98
CA GLU A 16 20.65 19.65 17.96
C GLU A 16 20.36 21.13 18.23
N ASP A 17 19.17 21.61 17.86
CA ASP A 17 18.76 23.01 18.03
C ASP A 17 17.33 23.09 18.58
N GLN A 18 17.19 23.14 19.91
CA GLN A 18 15.89 23.13 20.61
C GLN A 18 14.96 24.32 20.29
N ARG A 19 15.44 25.31 19.51
CA ARG A 19 14.63 26.43 19.00
C ARG A 19 14.12 26.21 17.58
N LYS A 20 14.32 25.02 17.03
CA LYS A 20 13.91 24.67 15.68
C LYS A 20 12.80 23.64 15.72
N LEU A 21 11.67 23.99 15.14
CA LEU A 21 10.60 23.04 14.83
C LEU A 21 10.87 22.44 13.46
N VAL A 22 10.83 21.13 13.37
CA VAL A 22 11.01 20.39 12.13
C VAL A 22 9.69 19.70 11.83
N ASN A 23 9.04 20.12 10.75
CA ASN A 23 7.91 19.38 10.23
C ASN A 23 8.44 18.23 9.36
N THR A 24 8.42 17.00 9.88
CA THR A 24 8.96 15.81 9.20
C THR A 24 8.15 15.43 7.95
N VAL A 25 6.92 15.96 7.83
CA VAL A 25 6.11 15.84 6.61
C VAL A 25 6.63 16.74 5.52
N THR A 26 6.78 18.04 5.75
CA THR A 26 7.14 18.98 4.66
C THR A 26 8.65 19.14 4.50
N GLY A 27 9.43 18.65 5.46
CA GLY A 27 10.86 18.96 5.58
C GLY A 27 11.14 20.41 5.98
N GLU A 28 10.10 21.23 6.19
CA GLU A 28 10.27 22.61 6.58
C GLU A 28 10.82 22.70 8.00
N LYS A 29 11.74 23.64 8.16
CA LYS A 29 12.37 23.97 9.43
C LYS A 29 11.96 25.39 9.79
N LEU A 30 11.34 25.56 10.95
CA LEU A 30 10.97 26.86 11.48
C LEU A 30 11.82 27.15 12.71
N LEU A 31 12.71 28.14 12.58
CA LEU A 31 13.39 28.71 13.73
C LEU A 31 12.39 29.58 14.49
N VAL A 32 12.24 29.34 15.78
CA VAL A 32 11.28 30.01 16.65
C VAL A 32 11.94 30.50 17.93
N GLY A 33 11.30 31.43 18.63
CA GLY A 33 11.73 31.83 19.97
C GLY A 33 11.31 30.83 21.05
N ASP A 34 11.91 30.92 22.23
CA ASP A 34 11.69 30.00 23.36
C ASP A 34 10.20 29.91 23.75
N LYS A 35 9.46 31.02 23.64
CA LYS A 35 8.04 31.05 23.97
C LYS A 35 7.16 30.22 23.04
N ILE A 36 7.54 30.11 21.77
CA ILE A 36 6.85 29.23 20.82
C ILE A 36 7.15 27.76 21.15
N ILE A 37 8.36 27.44 21.60
CA ILE A 37 8.70 26.09 22.05
C ILE A 37 7.85 25.70 23.26
N GLU A 38 7.69 26.58 24.24
CA GLU A 38 6.82 26.35 25.39
C GLU A 38 5.36 26.11 24.97
N ILE A 39 4.83 26.92 24.03
CA ILE A 39 3.49 26.73 23.45
C ILE A 39 3.36 25.34 22.83
N VAL A 40 4.32 24.95 21.99
CA VAL A 40 4.30 23.69 21.26
C VAL A 40 4.41 22.49 22.20
N GLN A 41 5.25 22.57 23.24
CA GLN A 41 5.34 21.54 24.27
C GLN A 41 4.04 21.40 25.07
N PHE A 42 3.38 22.52 25.40
CA PHE A 42 2.10 22.48 26.11
C PHE A 42 0.97 21.87 25.25
N LEU A 43 1.08 22.00 23.93
CA LEU A 43 0.18 21.44 22.93
C LEU A 43 0.49 19.97 22.56
N GLN A 44 1.39 19.27 23.26
CA GLN A 44 1.57 17.82 23.09
C GLN A 44 0.28 17.02 23.31
N ASN A 45 -0.65 17.57 24.10
CA ASN A 45 -2.03 17.10 24.20
C ASN A 45 -2.95 18.21 23.71
N ALA A 46 -4.12 17.85 23.19
CA ALA A 46 -5.09 18.83 22.70
C ALA A 46 -5.52 19.82 23.80
N LYS A 47 -5.46 21.13 23.51
CA LYS A 47 -5.84 22.24 24.41
C LYS A 47 -6.77 23.20 23.72
N SER A 48 -7.79 23.68 24.43
CA SER A 48 -8.63 24.77 23.95
C SER A 48 -7.87 26.09 23.94
N GLU A 49 -8.28 27.02 23.07
CA GLU A 49 -7.73 28.39 23.06
C GLU A 49 -7.82 29.09 24.42
N LYS A 50 -8.87 28.78 25.20
CA LYS A 50 -9.04 29.29 26.56
C LYS A 50 -7.96 28.78 27.52
N GLU A 51 -7.63 27.49 27.45
CA GLU A 51 -6.52 26.91 28.23
C GLU A 51 -5.18 27.52 27.83
N MET A 52 -4.99 27.81 26.53
CA MET A 52 -3.79 28.46 26.02
C MET A 52 -3.64 29.89 26.57
N LEU A 53 -4.70 30.70 26.51
CA LEU A 53 -4.71 32.07 27.04
C LEU A 53 -4.50 32.11 28.56
N GLN A 54 -5.00 31.11 29.29
CA GLN A 54 -4.75 30.98 30.74
C GLN A 54 -3.30 30.62 31.07
N LYS A 55 -2.66 29.78 30.24
CA LYS A 55 -1.28 29.35 30.46
C LYS A 55 -0.27 30.42 30.03
N PHE A 56 -0.58 31.19 28.98
CA PHE A 56 0.29 32.20 28.40
C PHE A 56 -0.38 33.59 28.37
N PRO A 57 -0.74 34.16 29.54
CA PRO A 57 -1.46 35.44 29.62
C PRO A 57 -0.61 36.63 29.17
N ASP A 58 0.72 36.50 29.23
CA ASP A 58 1.72 37.47 28.80
C ASP A 58 1.76 37.67 27.28
N ILE A 59 1.27 36.70 26.51
CA ILE A 59 1.18 36.77 25.04
C ILE A 59 -0.10 37.49 24.60
N GLY A 60 -1.16 37.40 25.41
CA GLY A 60 -2.40 38.16 25.20
C GLY A 60 -3.04 37.95 23.82
N GLU A 61 -3.37 39.04 23.14
CA GLU A 61 -4.09 39.04 21.85
C GLU A 61 -3.28 38.44 20.70
N ASP A 62 -1.95 38.41 20.79
CA ASP A 62 -1.08 37.85 19.74
C ASP A 62 -1.14 36.32 19.68
N LEU A 63 -1.61 35.65 20.74
CA LEU A 63 -1.61 34.19 20.84
C LEU A 63 -2.46 33.55 19.74
N THR A 64 -3.63 34.11 19.43
CA THR A 64 -4.50 33.60 18.36
C THR A 64 -3.80 33.68 17.00
N GLY A 65 -3.11 34.79 16.71
CA GLY A 65 -2.35 34.97 15.47
C GLY A 65 -1.18 33.98 15.33
N ILE A 66 -0.49 33.69 16.45
CA ILE A 66 0.56 32.67 16.50
C ILE A 66 -0.04 31.28 16.21
N LEU A 67 -1.12 30.91 16.89
CA LEU A 67 -1.78 29.62 16.72
C LEU A 67 -2.28 29.42 15.29
N ASP A 68 -2.90 30.43 14.70
CA ASP A 68 -3.38 30.38 13.32
C ASP A 68 -2.21 30.33 12.31
N THR A 69 -1.11 31.05 12.55
CA THR A 69 0.09 31.00 11.71
C THR A 69 0.74 29.61 11.74
N LEU A 70 0.93 29.04 12.94
CA LEU A 70 1.50 27.71 13.10
C LEU A 70 0.55 26.64 12.52
N THR A 71 -0.76 26.81 12.63
CA THR A 71 -1.76 25.93 12.00
C THR A 71 -1.70 26.02 10.48
N HIS A 72 -1.63 27.23 9.92
CA HIS A 72 -1.51 27.46 8.47
C HIS A 72 -0.23 26.81 7.91
N LYS A 73 0.88 26.97 8.62
CA LYS A 73 2.17 26.34 8.30
C LYS A 73 2.26 24.86 8.70
N LYS A 74 1.14 24.25 9.12
CA LYS A 74 1.04 22.82 9.47
C LYS A 74 1.88 22.36 10.67
N TYR A 75 2.31 23.29 11.53
CA TYR A 75 3.01 22.95 12.78
C TYR A 75 2.03 22.56 13.91
N LEU A 76 0.81 23.06 13.85
CA LEU A 76 -0.29 22.71 14.76
C LEU A 76 -1.49 22.18 13.98
N ILE A 77 -2.36 21.48 14.68
CA ILE A 77 -3.62 20.95 14.16
C ILE A 77 -4.76 21.58 14.96
N LYS A 78 -5.77 22.08 14.25
CA LYS A 78 -6.99 22.65 14.83
C LYS A 78 -8.12 21.62 14.79
N ASN A 79 -8.83 21.46 15.90
CA ASN A 79 -10.00 20.59 16.10
C ASN A 79 -9.78 19.12 15.75
N ASN A 80 -8.58 18.59 16.01
CA ASN A 80 -8.21 17.20 15.68
C ASN A 80 -8.51 16.83 14.22
N ALA A 81 -8.47 17.81 13.30
CA ALA A 81 -8.72 17.60 11.87
C ALA A 81 -7.65 16.74 11.15
N PHE A 82 -6.77 16.11 11.92
CA PHE A 82 -5.64 15.32 11.49
C PHE A 82 -6.02 14.02 10.80
N ASP A 83 -7.01 13.31 11.36
CA ASP A 83 -7.45 12.02 10.85
C ASP A 83 -7.93 12.15 9.40
N LYS A 84 -8.47 13.31 9.00
CA LYS A 84 -8.87 13.60 7.63
C LYS A 84 -7.71 13.95 6.69
N ALA A 85 -6.53 14.32 7.19
CA ALA A 85 -5.37 14.71 6.40
C ALA A 85 -4.44 13.52 6.06
N ILE A 86 -4.38 12.51 6.94
CA ILE A 86 -3.55 11.31 6.73
C ILE A 86 -4.31 10.20 6.01
N THR A 87 -5.63 10.13 6.18
CA THR A 87 -6.48 9.10 5.56
C THR A 87 -7.07 9.57 4.24
N ALA A 88 -6.65 10.74 3.77
CA ALA A 88 -7.16 11.36 2.56
C ALA A 88 -6.87 10.45 1.36
N ILE A 89 -7.85 9.65 0.97
CA ILE A 89 -7.88 9.07 -0.36
C ILE A 89 -8.49 10.13 -1.27
N LYS A 90 -7.75 10.51 -2.31
CA LYS A 90 -8.25 11.42 -3.33
C LYS A 90 -8.94 10.58 -4.41
N PRO A 91 -10.26 10.76 -4.65
CA PRO A 91 -10.91 10.15 -5.80
C PRO A 91 -10.13 10.49 -7.06
N TYR A 92 -9.94 9.50 -7.93
CA TYR A 92 -9.31 9.68 -9.22
C TYR A 92 -10.31 9.36 -10.32
N THR A 93 -10.30 10.11 -11.42
CA THR A 93 -11.14 9.85 -12.59
C THR A 93 -10.24 9.70 -13.82
N PRO A 94 -10.41 8.63 -14.62
CA PRO A 94 -11.42 7.57 -14.51
C PRO A 94 -11.21 6.63 -13.32
N HIS A 95 -12.25 5.89 -12.93
CA HIS A 95 -12.16 4.87 -11.89
C HIS A 95 -11.69 3.55 -12.49
N LEU A 96 -10.99 2.74 -11.70
CA LEU A 96 -10.54 1.41 -12.08
C LEU A 96 -11.73 0.56 -12.48
N PHE A 97 -11.68 -0.02 -13.68
CA PHE A 97 -12.77 -0.84 -14.25
C PHE A 97 -14.17 -0.21 -14.17
N ASN A 98 -14.25 1.12 -14.27
CA ASN A 98 -15.49 1.89 -14.11
C ASN A 98 -16.24 1.60 -12.79
N LEU A 99 -15.51 1.22 -11.73
CA LEU A 99 -16.06 0.89 -10.42
C LEU A 99 -16.64 2.13 -9.72
N PRO A 100 -17.67 1.98 -8.88
CA PRO A 100 -18.20 3.07 -8.10
C PRO A 100 -17.22 3.51 -6.99
N TYR A 101 -17.23 4.81 -6.68
CA TYR A 101 -16.60 5.31 -5.45
C TYR A 101 -17.43 4.90 -4.22
N LEU A 102 -16.76 4.43 -3.17
CA LEU A 102 -17.39 4.10 -1.89
C LEU A 102 -17.54 5.37 -1.04
N THR A 103 -18.78 5.87 -0.94
CA THR A 103 -19.12 6.96 -0.02
C THR A 103 -19.48 6.39 1.36
N GLU A 104 -19.37 7.19 2.42
CA GLU A 104 -19.83 6.80 3.78
C GLU A 104 -21.29 6.30 3.78
N SER A 105 -22.15 6.97 3.01
CA SER A 105 -23.56 6.60 2.85
C SER A 105 -23.79 5.26 2.14
N LYS A 106 -22.85 4.84 1.28
CA LYS A 106 -22.85 3.51 0.66
C LYS A 106 -22.28 2.48 1.63
N ALA A 107 -21.18 2.79 2.31
CA ALA A 107 -20.55 1.91 3.30
C ALA A 107 -21.54 1.47 4.40
N ALA A 108 -22.39 2.38 4.87
CA ALA A 108 -23.43 2.08 5.87
C ALA A 108 -24.51 1.07 5.40
N LYS A 109 -24.63 0.81 4.09
CA LYS A 109 -25.64 -0.09 3.49
C LYS A 109 -25.05 -1.43 3.06
N ILE A 110 -23.75 -1.65 3.22
CA ILE A 110 -23.09 -2.87 2.80
C ILE A 110 -23.26 -3.94 3.89
N THR A 111 -23.83 -5.08 3.51
CA THR A 111 -24.14 -6.20 4.40
C THR A 111 -23.11 -7.33 4.35
N SER A 112 -22.16 -7.28 3.41
CA SER A 112 -21.10 -8.27 3.20
C SER A 112 -19.77 -7.59 2.87
N LYS A 113 -18.63 -8.13 3.34
CA LYS A 113 -17.30 -7.49 3.28
C LYS A 113 -16.90 -7.11 1.84
N PRO A 114 -16.87 -5.81 1.43
CA PRO A 114 -16.45 -5.41 0.09
C PRO A 114 -14.94 -5.49 -0.11
N VAL A 115 -14.52 -5.56 -1.37
CA VAL A 115 -13.14 -5.32 -1.80
C VAL A 115 -13.00 -3.85 -2.22
N VAL A 116 -12.00 -3.17 -1.68
CA VAL A 116 -11.75 -1.75 -1.95
C VAL A 116 -10.38 -1.55 -2.58
N PHE A 117 -10.35 -0.97 -3.78
CA PHE A 117 -9.11 -0.64 -4.47
C PHE A 117 -8.55 0.69 -3.99
N VAL A 118 -7.26 0.72 -3.70
CA VAL A 118 -6.51 1.92 -3.28
C VAL A 118 -5.21 2.00 -4.05
N GLY A 119 -4.97 3.09 -4.76
CA GLY A 119 -3.67 3.32 -5.40
C GLY A 119 -2.67 3.94 -4.43
N VAL A 120 -1.44 3.44 -4.43
CA VAL A 120 -0.30 3.99 -3.67
C VAL A 120 0.74 4.50 -4.67
N PRO A 121 0.62 5.73 -5.18
CA PRO A 121 1.47 6.23 -6.27
C PRO A 121 2.87 6.65 -5.76
N LEU A 122 3.68 5.66 -5.35
CA LEU A 122 5.01 5.89 -4.78
C LEU A 122 6.04 4.96 -5.42
N GLY A 123 6.98 5.54 -6.18
CA GLY A 123 8.04 4.80 -6.87
C GLY A 123 9.46 5.09 -6.36
N VAL A 124 9.61 5.83 -5.25
CA VAL A 124 10.92 6.32 -4.77
C VAL A 124 11.79 5.31 -4.02
N GLY A 125 11.24 4.13 -3.71
CA GLY A 125 11.99 2.98 -3.21
C GLY A 125 12.88 2.38 -4.30
N ASN A 126 12.48 2.47 -5.56
CA ASN A 126 13.37 2.30 -6.72
C ASN A 126 14.06 3.63 -7.05
N ARG A 127 15.38 3.68 -6.92
CA ARG A 127 16.13 4.94 -7.09
C ARG A 127 16.50 5.28 -8.53
N SER A 128 16.39 4.31 -9.42
CA SER A 128 16.80 4.45 -10.81
C SER A 128 15.62 4.85 -11.69
N ASN A 129 14.42 4.42 -11.32
CA ASN A 129 13.21 4.74 -12.05
C ASN A 129 12.03 4.87 -11.08
N TYR A 130 11.32 5.99 -11.16
CA TYR A 130 10.18 6.30 -10.30
C TYR A 130 8.83 6.07 -10.98
N SER A 131 8.81 5.64 -12.25
CA SER A 131 7.60 5.63 -13.08
C SER A 131 6.52 4.65 -12.59
N SER A 132 6.86 3.71 -11.70
CA SER A 132 5.90 2.87 -10.99
C SER A 132 4.91 3.69 -10.14
N SER A 133 5.24 4.93 -9.77
CA SER A 133 4.30 5.86 -9.13
C SER A 133 3.07 6.17 -9.99
N GLU A 134 3.19 6.07 -11.31
CA GLU A 134 2.09 6.34 -12.26
C GLU A 134 1.23 5.10 -12.54
N PHE A 135 1.64 3.92 -12.06
CA PHE A 135 0.92 2.67 -12.29
C PHE A 135 -0.58 2.76 -11.93
N PRO A 136 -0.99 3.25 -10.73
CA PRO A 136 -2.39 3.26 -10.35
C PRO A 136 -3.25 4.11 -11.30
N ASN A 137 -2.72 5.24 -11.77
CA ASN A 137 -3.42 6.14 -12.68
C ASN A 137 -3.45 5.58 -14.11
N SER A 138 -2.33 5.03 -14.57
CA SER A 138 -2.20 4.43 -15.89
C SER A 138 -3.13 3.22 -16.06
N LEU A 139 -3.28 2.40 -15.03
CA LEU A 139 -4.20 1.26 -15.05
C LEU A 139 -5.68 1.69 -15.04
N ARG A 140 -6.04 2.74 -14.28
CA ARG A 140 -7.37 3.34 -14.33
C ARG A 140 -7.70 3.89 -15.72
N ALA A 141 -6.78 4.64 -16.31
CA ALA A 141 -6.93 5.16 -17.68
C ALA A 141 -7.08 4.05 -18.71
N PHE A 142 -6.26 2.99 -18.60
CA PHE A 142 -6.33 1.82 -19.48
C PHE A 142 -7.68 1.10 -19.36
N SER A 143 -8.06 0.68 -18.15
CA SER A 143 -9.32 -0.07 -17.94
C SER A 143 -10.56 0.71 -18.40
N SER A 144 -10.58 2.04 -18.21
CA SER A 144 -11.67 2.89 -18.68
C SER A 144 -11.72 3.03 -20.20
N LYS A 145 -10.57 3.21 -20.87
CA LYS A 145 -10.47 3.29 -22.35
C LYS A 145 -11.05 2.06 -23.05
N TYR A 146 -10.81 0.87 -22.48
CA TYR A 146 -11.31 -0.40 -23.00
C TYR A 146 -12.72 -0.77 -22.49
N ASN A 147 -13.38 0.15 -21.77
CA ASN A 147 -14.71 -0.04 -21.19
C ASN A 147 -14.83 -1.33 -20.38
N ILE A 148 -13.75 -1.75 -19.72
CA ILE A 148 -13.78 -2.88 -18.79
C ILE A 148 -14.64 -2.43 -17.61
N ASN A 149 -15.77 -3.08 -17.39
CA ASN A 149 -16.73 -2.69 -16.37
C ASN A 149 -16.93 -3.83 -15.37
N LEU A 150 -16.52 -3.60 -14.12
CA LEU A 150 -16.79 -4.50 -12.99
C LEU A 150 -17.83 -3.92 -12.02
N GLY A 151 -18.44 -2.79 -12.38
CA GLY A 151 -19.39 -2.06 -11.54
C GLY A 151 -20.77 -2.73 -11.45
N PRO A 152 -21.66 -2.20 -10.59
CA PRO A 152 -23.03 -2.70 -10.45
C PRO A 152 -23.79 -2.72 -11.79
N GLY A 153 -24.24 -3.90 -12.21
CA GLY A 153 -24.96 -4.08 -13.47
C GLY A 153 -24.06 -4.36 -14.69
N ALA A 154 -22.76 -4.58 -14.49
CA ALA A 154 -21.88 -5.07 -15.53
C ALA A 154 -22.38 -6.42 -16.09
N VAL A 155 -22.42 -6.53 -17.41
CA VAL A 155 -22.60 -7.78 -18.14
C VAL A 155 -21.24 -8.13 -18.74
N LEU A 156 -20.50 -8.99 -18.05
CA LEU A 156 -19.25 -9.55 -18.57
C LEU A 156 -19.60 -10.77 -19.43
N GLU A 157 -19.08 -10.80 -20.66
CA GLU A 157 -19.16 -12.01 -21.50
C GLU A 157 -18.24 -13.08 -20.92
N THR A 158 -18.84 -14.04 -20.21
CA THR A 158 -18.10 -15.04 -19.44
C THR A 158 -17.26 -15.97 -20.30
N GLU A 159 -17.68 -16.23 -21.54
CA GLU A 159 -16.94 -17.08 -22.47
C GLU A 159 -15.59 -16.48 -22.85
N ALA A 160 -15.52 -15.15 -23.01
CA ALA A 160 -14.27 -14.45 -23.33
C ALA A 160 -13.25 -14.54 -22.19
N LEU A 161 -13.70 -14.79 -20.96
CA LEU A 161 -12.88 -14.98 -19.77
C LEU A 161 -12.72 -16.48 -19.42
N GLY A 162 -12.95 -17.41 -20.36
CA GLY A 162 -12.77 -18.84 -20.08
C GLY A 162 -13.89 -19.48 -19.25
N GLY A 163 -15.09 -18.88 -19.28
CA GLY A 163 -16.33 -19.44 -18.76
C GLY A 163 -16.67 -18.99 -17.34
N LYS A 164 -17.98 -18.96 -17.03
CA LYS A 164 -18.49 -18.59 -15.69
C LYS A 164 -17.98 -19.52 -14.58
N GLU A 165 -17.71 -20.77 -14.94
CA GLU A 165 -17.20 -21.82 -14.05
C GLU A 165 -15.78 -21.52 -13.54
N ARG A 166 -14.99 -20.76 -14.32
CA ARG A 166 -13.64 -20.35 -13.92
C ARG A 166 -13.68 -19.22 -12.89
N TYR A 167 -14.47 -18.18 -13.14
CA TYR A 167 -14.43 -16.92 -12.38
C TYR A 167 -15.60 -16.73 -11.38
N ILE A 168 -16.04 -17.82 -10.73
CA ILE A 168 -17.25 -17.82 -9.90
C ILE A 168 -17.21 -16.75 -8.79
N ALA A 169 -16.08 -16.59 -8.08
CA ALA A 169 -16.03 -15.65 -6.96
C ALA A 169 -16.01 -14.19 -7.44
N LEU A 170 -15.27 -13.89 -8.51
CA LEU A 170 -15.30 -12.57 -9.16
C LEU A 170 -16.72 -12.18 -9.57
N PHE A 171 -17.47 -13.09 -10.18
CA PHE A 171 -18.85 -12.81 -10.59
C PHE A 171 -19.79 -12.59 -9.40
N GLU A 172 -19.61 -13.32 -8.30
CA GLU A 172 -20.37 -13.06 -7.07
C GLU A 172 -20.02 -11.70 -6.45
N LEU A 173 -18.76 -11.25 -6.49
CA LEU A 173 -18.38 -9.91 -6.05
C LEU A 173 -19.09 -8.81 -6.86
N ILE A 174 -19.14 -8.96 -8.19
CA ILE A 174 -19.81 -8.01 -9.08
C ILE A 174 -21.33 -8.00 -8.86
N LYS A 175 -21.95 -9.19 -8.88
CA LYS A 175 -23.39 -9.37 -8.69
C LYS A 175 -23.87 -8.80 -7.36
N ASN A 176 -23.08 -9.02 -6.30
CA ASN A 176 -23.38 -8.52 -4.95
C ASN A 176 -22.89 -7.08 -4.71
N LYS A 177 -22.37 -6.39 -5.75
CA LYS A 177 -21.95 -4.99 -5.72
C LYS A 177 -20.86 -4.70 -4.67
N ARG A 178 -19.90 -5.61 -4.53
CA ARG A 178 -18.85 -5.60 -3.49
C ARG A 178 -17.53 -4.97 -3.92
N LEU A 179 -17.43 -4.42 -5.13
CA LEU A 179 -16.20 -3.84 -5.65
C LEU A 179 -16.29 -2.31 -5.69
N TYR A 180 -15.27 -1.63 -5.18
CA TYR A 180 -15.20 -0.17 -5.14
C TYR A 180 -13.78 0.33 -5.43
N ASP A 181 -13.67 1.49 -6.06
CA ASP A 181 -12.41 2.22 -6.22
C ASP A 181 -12.42 3.45 -5.32
N LEU A 182 -11.49 3.51 -4.36
CA LEU A 182 -11.36 4.64 -3.45
C LEU A 182 -10.48 5.76 -4.03
N GLY A 183 -9.76 5.51 -5.13
CA GLY A 183 -8.77 6.45 -5.65
C GLY A 183 -7.37 6.22 -5.07
N ASN A 184 -6.59 7.28 -4.90
CA ASN A 184 -5.20 7.17 -4.46
C ASN A 184 -4.99 7.72 -3.05
N VAL A 185 -4.03 7.14 -2.32
CA VAL A 185 -3.42 7.81 -1.18
C VAL A 185 -2.93 9.19 -1.65
N PHE A 186 -3.43 10.24 -1.00
CA PHE A 186 -3.10 11.61 -1.39
C PHE A 186 -1.64 11.92 -1.07
N PHE A 187 -0.88 12.34 -2.08
CA PHE A 187 0.46 12.89 -1.95
C PHE A 187 0.48 14.33 -2.45
N ASP A 188 0.95 15.26 -1.61
CA ASP A 188 1.34 16.58 -2.07
C ASP A 188 2.83 16.56 -2.45
N SER A 189 3.18 17.13 -3.60
CA SER A 189 4.56 17.26 -4.08
C SER A 189 5.55 17.90 -3.09
N LYS A 190 5.05 18.63 -2.08
CA LYS A 190 5.85 19.26 -1.02
C LYS A 190 6.06 18.35 0.20
N GLU A 191 5.40 17.20 0.24
CA GLU A 191 5.55 16.23 1.32
C GLU A 191 6.79 15.36 1.07
N SER A 192 7.45 14.97 2.16
CA SER A 192 8.52 14.00 2.15
C SER A 192 7.94 12.63 1.78
N PRO A 193 8.68 11.79 1.05
CA PRO A 193 8.23 10.44 0.73
C PRO A 193 7.88 9.58 1.97
N ASN A 194 8.49 9.85 3.13
CA ASN A 194 8.14 9.18 4.38
C ASN A 194 6.69 9.40 4.78
N PHE A 195 6.16 10.57 4.48
CA PHE A 195 4.78 10.85 4.80
C PHE A 195 3.81 9.97 4.01
N MET A 196 4.18 9.53 2.80
CA MET A 196 3.39 8.53 2.07
C MET A 196 3.42 7.18 2.75
N TYR A 197 4.55 6.73 3.28
CA TYR A 197 4.62 5.50 4.07
C TYR A 197 3.73 5.56 5.30
N GLU A 198 3.78 6.67 6.04
CA GLU A 198 2.95 6.87 7.23
C GLU A 198 1.46 6.94 6.88
N LYS A 199 1.09 7.63 5.79
CA LYS A 199 -0.29 7.65 5.26
C LYS A 199 -0.75 6.27 4.87
N THR A 200 0.06 5.53 4.11
CA THR A 200 -0.25 4.17 3.68
C THR A 200 -0.39 3.24 4.87
N TYR A 201 0.50 3.30 5.86
CA TYR A 201 0.41 2.52 7.10
C TYR A 201 -0.87 2.84 7.88
N ASN A 202 -1.15 4.13 8.14
CA ASN A 202 -2.33 4.54 8.90
C ASN A 202 -3.64 4.20 8.17
N LEU A 203 -3.67 4.38 6.86
CA LEU A 203 -4.82 3.97 6.04
C LEU A 203 -5.00 2.45 6.11
N SER A 204 -3.92 1.68 5.95
CA SER A 204 -3.97 0.21 6.03
C SER A 204 -4.48 -0.24 7.39
N LYS A 205 -4.00 0.37 8.47
CA LYS A 205 -4.48 0.11 9.83
C LYS A 205 -5.99 0.34 9.94
N GLN A 206 -6.50 1.45 9.41
CA GLN A 206 -7.94 1.71 9.42
C GLN A 206 -8.75 0.71 8.59
N LEU A 207 -8.23 0.31 7.42
CA LEU A 207 -8.91 -0.67 6.56
C LEU A 207 -8.96 -2.05 7.22
N PHE A 208 -7.89 -2.47 7.90
CA PHE A 208 -7.84 -3.73 8.65
C PHE A 208 -8.64 -3.68 9.96
N ASP A 209 -8.57 -2.59 10.73
CA ASP A 209 -9.27 -2.45 12.02
C ASP A 209 -10.78 -2.52 11.88
N GLN A 210 -11.31 -2.07 10.75
CA GLN A 210 -12.74 -2.10 10.51
C GLN A 210 -13.28 -3.53 10.35
N ASP A 211 -12.45 -4.50 9.96
CA ASP A 211 -12.83 -5.86 9.54
C ASP A 211 -14.03 -5.91 8.55
N LYS A 212 -14.35 -4.74 7.96
CA LYS A 212 -15.50 -4.52 7.10
C LYS A 212 -15.10 -4.55 5.64
N VAL A 213 -13.83 -4.44 5.29
CA VAL A 213 -13.38 -4.40 3.90
C VAL A 213 -12.16 -5.30 3.71
N THR A 214 -11.93 -5.76 2.48
CA THR A 214 -10.68 -6.37 2.04
C THR A 214 -9.95 -5.37 1.14
N PRO A 215 -8.84 -4.77 1.59
CA PRO A 215 -8.11 -3.81 0.77
C PRO A 215 -7.34 -4.49 -0.36
N PHE A 216 -7.35 -3.85 -1.53
CA PHE A 216 -6.55 -4.21 -2.69
C PHE A 216 -5.72 -2.99 -3.11
N PHE A 217 -4.44 -2.98 -2.81
CA PHE A 217 -3.54 -1.89 -3.15
C PHE A 217 -2.96 -2.06 -4.56
N ILE A 218 -2.73 -0.94 -5.25
CA ILE A 218 -2.15 -0.90 -6.59
C ILE A 218 -0.96 0.04 -6.56
N GLY A 219 0.20 -0.44 -7.02
CA GLY A 219 1.45 0.30 -7.11
C GLY A 219 2.00 0.71 -5.75
N GLY A 220 3.14 1.40 -5.70
CA GLY A 220 4.07 1.69 -6.79
C GLY A 220 5.17 0.65 -6.87
N ASP A 221 6.41 1.01 -6.55
CA ASP A 221 7.46 0.00 -6.34
C ASP A 221 7.17 -0.88 -5.10
N HIS A 222 7.89 -1.98 -4.94
CA HIS A 222 7.62 -2.98 -3.90
C HIS A 222 7.84 -2.46 -2.48
N SER A 223 8.51 -1.32 -2.32
CA SER A 223 8.74 -0.73 -1.01
C SER A 223 7.42 -0.31 -0.32
N VAL A 224 6.37 -0.06 -1.09
CA VAL A 224 5.03 0.30 -0.58
C VAL A 224 4.36 -0.82 0.22
N SER A 225 4.77 -2.08 0.03
CA SER A 225 4.20 -3.23 0.76
C SER A 225 4.62 -3.23 2.23
N ALA A 226 5.79 -2.68 2.57
CA ALA A 226 6.28 -2.62 3.95
C ALA A 226 5.31 -1.90 4.93
N PRO A 227 4.84 -0.66 4.68
CA PRO A 227 3.88 0.00 5.58
C PRO A 227 2.53 -0.71 5.66
N VAL A 228 2.07 -1.35 4.57
CA VAL A 228 0.81 -2.11 4.57
C VAL A 228 0.94 -3.38 5.43
N ILE A 229 1.99 -4.17 5.19
CA ILE A 229 2.24 -5.41 5.92
C ILE A 229 2.53 -5.11 7.39
N LYS A 230 3.21 -4.01 7.72
CA LYS A 230 3.37 -3.57 9.12
C LYS A 230 2.02 -3.41 9.83
N ALA A 231 1.04 -2.77 9.19
CA ALA A 231 -0.30 -2.63 9.76
C ALA A 231 -1.00 -3.99 9.91
N ALA A 232 -0.82 -4.91 8.96
CA ALA A 232 -1.35 -6.27 9.05
C ALA A 232 -0.71 -7.07 10.19
N ILE A 233 0.62 -6.94 10.41
CA ILE A 233 1.34 -7.59 11.52
C ILE A 233 0.75 -7.13 12.86
N GLU A 234 0.56 -5.83 13.04
CA GLU A 234 0.00 -5.27 14.28
C GLU A 234 -1.44 -5.75 14.56
N LYS A 235 -2.24 -5.99 13.50
CA LYS A 235 -3.63 -6.46 13.63
C LYS A 235 -3.75 -7.97 13.86
N TYR A 236 -3.00 -8.77 13.10
CA TYR A 236 -3.18 -10.22 13.02
C TYR A 236 -2.08 -11.04 13.73
N GLY A 237 -0.96 -10.42 14.09
CA GLY A 237 0.12 -11.06 14.85
C GLY A 237 0.63 -12.35 14.21
N ASP A 238 0.78 -13.40 15.03
CA ASP A 238 1.31 -14.71 14.61
C ASP A 238 0.39 -15.48 13.63
N ASP A 239 -0.86 -15.02 13.43
CA ASP A 239 -1.77 -15.59 12.44
C ASP A 239 -1.56 -15.06 11.03
N LEU A 240 -0.75 -14.01 10.87
CA LEU A 240 -0.40 -13.48 9.56
C LEU A 240 0.64 -14.35 8.84
N CYS A 241 0.34 -14.67 7.60
CA CYS A 241 1.27 -15.19 6.61
C CYS A 241 1.31 -14.24 5.40
N VAL A 242 2.50 -13.99 4.86
CA VAL A 242 2.67 -13.23 3.62
C VAL A 242 2.98 -14.19 2.47
N LEU A 243 2.21 -14.09 1.39
CA LEU A 243 2.49 -14.78 0.12
C LEU A 243 3.06 -13.76 -0.85
N HIS A 244 4.31 -14.00 -1.24
CA HIS A 244 5.12 -13.07 -1.99
C HIS A 244 5.45 -13.69 -3.35
N PHE A 245 4.87 -13.15 -4.42
CA PHE A 245 5.08 -13.60 -5.79
C PHE A 245 6.05 -12.64 -6.48
N ASP A 246 7.29 -13.06 -6.71
CA ASP A 246 8.39 -12.18 -7.12
C ASP A 246 9.56 -12.99 -7.72
N ALA A 247 10.35 -12.39 -8.60
CA ALA A 247 11.65 -12.92 -8.98
C ALA A 247 12.72 -12.77 -7.89
N HIS A 248 12.57 -11.80 -6.99
CA HIS A 248 13.49 -11.38 -5.95
C HIS A 248 12.98 -11.76 -4.56
N THR A 249 13.90 -11.97 -3.62
CA THR A 249 13.44 -12.20 -2.24
C THR A 249 13.12 -10.93 -1.48
N ASP A 250 13.68 -9.82 -1.92
CA ASP A 250 13.61 -8.54 -1.25
C ASP A 250 14.09 -8.53 0.21
N THR A 251 15.11 -9.36 0.49
CA THR A 251 15.73 -9.51 1.81
C THR A 251 17.16 -8.99 1.91
N TYR A 252 17.65 -8.19 0.95
CA TYR A 252 19.04 -7.71 1.07
C TYR A 252 19.18 -6.57 2.08
N SER A 253 20.42 -6.28 2.49
CA SER A 253 20.73 -5.12 3.34
C SER A 253 21.03 -3.90 2.49
N SER A 254 20.12 -2.94 2.48
CA SER A 254 20.31 -1.72 1.69
C SER A 254 21.31 -0.77 2.35
N THR A 255 22.30 -0.29 1.61
CA THR A 255 23.13 0.85 2.03
C THR A 255 22.31 2.14 2.14
N TYR A 256 21.12 2.18 1.52
CA TYR A 256 20.18 3.30 1.65
C TYR A 256 19.83 3.60 3.10
N ASP A 257 19.42 2.55 3.80
CA ASP A 257 18.97 2.62 5.19
C ASP A 257 20.07 3.17 6.10
N LYS A 258 21.34 2.98 5.70
CA LYS A 258 22.51 3.48 6.43
C LYS A 258 22.80 4.96 6.15
N ILE A 259 22.59 5.42 4.92
CA ILE A 259 22.92 6.80 4.49
C ILE A 259 21.86 7.80 4.95
N LYS A 260 20.58 7.42 4.88
CA LYS A 260 19.48 8.34 5.18
C LYS A 260 19.13 8.48 6.65
N HIS A 261 19.85 7.82 7.57
CA HIS A 261 19.63 7.82 9.02
C HIS A 261 18.16 8.06 9.39
N HIS A 262 17.40 6.98 9.56
CA HIS A 262 15.98 6.89 9.94
C HIS A 262 15.06 6.35 8.84
N ASN A 263 13.99 5.69 9.29
CA ASN A 263 13.05 4.82 8.57
C ASN A 263 12.16 5.55 7.54
N GLU A 264 12.73 6.42 6.70
CA GLU A 264 11.95 7.36 5.91
C GLU A 264 11.29 6.72 4.69
N VAL A 265 12.03 6.01 3.86
CA VAL A 265 11.53 5.14 2.79
C VAL A 265 12.58 4.07 2.60
N HIS A 266 12.18 2.81 2.44
CA HIS A 266 13.11 1.71 2.24
C HIS A 266 13.27 1.42 0.75
N HIS A 267 14.32 0.69 0.40
CA HIS A 267 14.50 0.28 -0.98
C HIS A 267 13.49 -0.81 -1.32
N HIS A 268 12.98 -0.85 -2.55
CA HIS A 268 12.03 -1.90 -2.97
C HIS A 268 12.58 -3.30 -2.68
N GLY A 269 13.80 -3.60 -3.16
CA GLY A 269 14.52 -4.84 -2.85
C GLY A 269 14.90 -5.15 -1.37
N ASN A 270 14.47 -4.35 -0.38
CA ASN A 270 14.61 -4.74 1.02
C ASN A 270 13.34 -4.66 1.88
N PHE A 271 12.17 -4.52 1.26
CA PHE A 271 10.92 -4.42 2.01
C PHE A 271 10.66 -5.67 2.87
N MET A 272 10.98 -6.88 2.38
CA MET A 272 10.76 -8.12 3.13
C MET A 272 11.68 -8.22 4.36
N SER A 273 12.93 -7.75 4.26
CA SER A 273 13.79 -7.56 5.45
C SER A 273 13.10 -6.72 6.51
N LYS A 274 12.43 -5.63 6.11
CA LYS A 274 11.71 -4.74 7.03
C LYS A 274 10.50 -5.43 7.64
N CYS A 275 9.75 -6.20 6.86
CA CYS A 275 8.64 -7.00 7.39
C CYS A 275 9.11 -7.98 8.48
N PHE A 276 10.26 -8.64 8.30
CA PHE A 276 10.84 -9.48 9.35
C PHE A 276 11.31 -8.67 10.57
N GLU A 277 11.92 -7.49 10.38
CA GLU A 277 12.26 -6.56 11.47
C GLU A 277 11.01 -6.10 12.25
N PHE A 278 9.86 -5.97 11.58
CA PHE A 278 8.56 -5.66 12.19
C PHE A 278 7.91 -6.85 12.90
N GLY A 279 8.46 -8.06 12.78
CA GLY A 279 8.00 -9.25 13.49
C GLY A 279 7.23 -10.27 12.65
N LEU A 280 7.27 -10.19 11.31
CA LEU A 280 6.62 -11.18 10.44
C LEU A 280 7.13 -12.60 10.74
N LYS A 281 6.19 -13.53 10.97
CA LYS A 281 6.48 -14.92 11.34
C LYS A 281 6.57 -15.89 10.17
N HIS A 282 5.85 -15.61 9.08
CA HIS A 282 5.78 -16.51 7.94
C HIS A 282 5.70 -15.73 6.63
N ALA A 283 6.71 -15.90 5.77
CA ALA A 283 6.72 -15.44 4.38
C ALA A 283 6.97 -16.63 3.45
N TYR A 284 6.07 -16.87 2.51
CA TYR A 284 6.24 -17.87 1.44
C TYR A 284 6.48 -17.14 0.13
N GLN A 285 7.65 -17.37 -0.47
CA GLN A 285 8.12 -16.61 -1.63
C GLN A 285 8.19 -17.49 -2.86
N PHE A 286 7.46 -17.12 -3.90
CA PHE A 286 7.27 -17.90 -5.11
C PHE A 286 7.88 -17.21 -6.32
N GLY A 287 8.68 -17.94 -7.10
CA GLY A 287 9.24 -17.44 -8.35
C GLY A 287 10.67 -16.92 -8.24
N ILE A 288 11.29 -17.06 -7.07
CA ILE A 288 12.66 -16.60 -6.79
C ILE A 288 13.65 -17.24 -7.76
N ARG A 289 14.51 -16.43 -8.39
CA ARG A 289 15.51 -16.90 -9.39
C ARG A 289 16.61 -15.89 -9.72
N GLY A 290 17.65 -16.33 -10.43
CA GLY A 290 18.67 -15.45 -10.99
C GLY A 290 19.79 -15.03 -10.02
N LEU A 291 20.85 -14.44 -10.57
CA LEU A 291 22.08 -14.09 -9.83
C LEU A 291 21.89 -12.93 -8.84
N VAL A 292 20.87 -12.09 -9.06
CA VAL A 292 20.48 -10.98 -8.19
C VAL A 292 20.21 -11.44 -6.76
N ASN A 293 19.86 -12.71 -6.61
CA ASN A 293 19.50 -13.38 -5.38
C ASN A 293 20.69 -14.06 -4.68
N PHE A 294 21.93 -13.83 -5.13
CA PHE A 294 23.12 -14.46 -4.56
C PHE A 294 23.48 -13.93 -3.16
N ASN A 295 23.27 -12.64 -2.90
CA ASN A 295 23.66 -11.96 -1.65
C ASN A 295 22.49 -11.74 -0.68
N GLN A 296 21.47 -12.58 -0.76
CA GLN A 296 20.29 -12.49 0.11
C GLN A 296 20.63 -12.78 1.57
N LYS A 297 19.83 -12.24 2.48
CA LYS A 297 19.80 -12.70 3.87
C LYS A 297 18.73 -13.77 4.00
N SER A 298 19.13 -14.96 4.42
CA SER A 298 18.19 -15.99 4.87
C SER A 298 17.53 -15.56 6.17
N ASN A 299 16.23 -15.82 6.30
CA ASN A 299 15.50 -15.71 7.56
C ASN A 299 14.83 -17.06 7.88
N GLU A 300 14.73 -17.44 9.15
CA GLU A 300 14.06 -18.69 9.55
C GLU A 300 12.54 -18.68 9.29
N ASN A 301 11.95 -17.48 9.19
CA ASN A 301 10.54 -17.26 8.89
C ASN A 301 10.23 -17.25 7.37
N GLN A 302 11.20 -17.64 6.54
CA GLN A 302 11.16 -17.54 5.09
C GLN A 302 11.15 -18.93 4.44
N SER A 303 10.15 -19.19 3.60
CA SER A 303 10.07 -20.37 2.74
C SER A 303 10.22 -19.95 1.28
N ILE A 304 11.25 -20.45 0.59
CA ILE A 304 11.54 -20.07 -0.81
C ILE A 304 11.16 -21.20 -1.77
N TYR A 305 10.29 -20.88 -2.72
CA TYR A 305 9.90 -21.70 -3.86
C TYR A 305 10.56 -21.16 -5.13
N TRP A 306 11.67 -21.80 -5.50
CA TRP A 306 12.48 -21.42 -6.66
C TRP A 306 11.74 -21.65 -7.98
N ALA A 307 11.84 -20.70 -8.91
CA ALA A 307 11.08 -20.72 -10.17
C ALA A 307 11.17 -22.05 -10.94
N HIS A 308 12.37 -22.64 -11.06
CA HIS A 308 12.57 -23.90 -11.79
C HIS A 308 11.76 -25.08 -11.22
N LYS A 309 11.68 -25.20 -9.89
CA LYS A 309 10.85 -26.24 -9.23
C LYS A 309 9.38 -25.87 -9.28
N LEU A 310 9.09 -24.58 -9.12
CA LEU A 310 7.74 -24.06 -9.13
C LEU A 310 7.04 -24.30 -10.47
N ILE A 311 7.74 -24.10 -11.58
CA ILE A 311 7.25 -24.39 -12.94
C ILE A 311 6.91 -25.88 -13.07
N GLU A 312 7.80 -26.78 -12.66
CA GLU A 312 7.55 -28.22 -12.66
C GLU A 312 6.35 -28.59 -11.77
N GLN A 313 6.22 -27.98 -10.60
CA GLN A 313 5.08 -28.21 -9.69
C GLN A 313 3.75 -27.77 -10.33
N ILE A 314 3.73 -26.61 -11.00
CA ILE A 314 2.53 -26.10 -11.69
C ILE A 314 2.14 -27.00 -12.85
N GLU A 315 3.12 -27.46 -13.65
CA GLU A 315 2.90 -28.37 -14.77
C GLU A 315 2.35 -29.74 -14.32
N ASN A 316 2.70 -30.14 -13.10
CA ASN A 316 2.18 -31.35 -12.45
C ASN A 316 0.93 -31.09 -11.58
N GLU A 317 0.25 -29.95 -11.76
CA GLU A 317 -0.99 -29.59 -11.06
C GLU A 317 -0.91 -29.60 -9.51
N HIS A 318 0.25 -29.24 -8.95
CA HIS A 318 0.47 -29.21 -7.50
C HIS A 318 -0.46 -28.21 -6.78
N THR A 319 -0.98 -28.58 -5.60
CA THR A 319 -2.07 -27.85 -4.91
C THR A 319 -1.66 -27.09 -3.64
N PHE A 320 -0.36 -26.99 -3.32
CA PHE A 320 0.20 -26.23 -2.18
C PHE A 320 -0.56 -26.39 -0.85
N GLU A 321 -1.07 -27.60 -0.58
CA GLU A 321 -1.88 -27.89 0.61
C GLU A 321 -1.10 -27.81 1.92
N GLU A 322 0.24 -27.80 1.85
CA GLU A 322 1.12 -27.59 3.00
C GLU A 322 1.02 -26.18 3.59
N LEU A 323 0.50 -25.20 2.84
CA LEU A 323 0.19 -23.88 3.38
C LEU A 323 -0.94 -24.02 4.42
N PRO A 324 -0.81 -23.52 5.66
CA PRO A 324 -1.85 -23.62 6.69
C PRO A 324 -3.22 -23.10 6.23
N LYS A 325 -4.32 -23.74 6.62
CA LYS A 325 -5.69 -23.29 6.23
C LYS A 325 -6.28 -22.30 7.24
N ASP A 326 -5.79 -22.32 8.48
CA ASP A 326 -6.22 -21.54 9.64
C ASP A 326 -5.39 -20.27 9.86
N LYS A 327 -4.79 -19.73 8.78
CA LYS A 327 -3.98 -18.50 8.79
C LYS A 327 -4.60 -17.41 7.94
N LYS A 328 -4.25 -16.16 8.27
CA LYS A 328 -4.62 -14.95 7.53
C LYS A 328 -3.54 -14.66 6.50
N TYR A 329 -3.91 -14.51 5.24
CA TYR A 329 -2.95 -14.32 4.16
C TYR A 329 -3.00 -12.91 3.60
N TYR A 330 -1.87 -12.20 3.67
CA TYR A 330 -1.62 -11.01 2.86
C TYR A 330 -0.87 -11.41 1.60
N VAL A 331 -1.35 -10.98 0.44
CA VAL A 331 -0.72 -11.29 -0.85
C VAL A 331 0.00 -10.06 -1.38
N THR A 332 1.25 -10.22 -1.78
CA THR A 332 1.99 -9.20 -2.51
C THR A 332 2.53 -9.78 -3.80
N PHE A 333 2.14 -9.18 -4.93
CA PHE A 333 2.43 -9.68 -6.28
C PHE A 333 3.25 -8.66 -7.06
N ASP A 334 4.54 -8.96 -7.25
CA ASP A 334 5.42 -8.27 -8.19
C ASP A 334 5.22 -8.87 -9.59
N PHE A 335 5.01 -8.03 -10.59
CA PHE A 335 4.88 -8.49 -11.97
C PHE A 335 6.17 -9.09 -12.55
N ASP A 336 7.33 -8.83 -11.97
CA ASP A 336 8.61 -9.40 -12.41
C ASP A 336 8.75 -10.90 -12.16
N ILE A 337 7.82 -11.53 -11.41
CA ILE A 337 7.68 -12.98 -11.36
C ILE A 337 7.47 -13.58 -12.77
N ILE A 338 6.81 -12.81 -13.65
CA ILE A 338 6.55 -13.19 -15.03
C ILE A 338 7.83 -13.08 -15.85
N ASP A 339 8.06 -14.06 -16.71
CA ASP A 339 9.23 -14.06 -17.58
C ASP A 339 9.26 -12.80 -18.48
N PRO A 340 10.42 -12.15 -18.67
CA PRO A 340 10.57 -10.97 -19.53
C PRO A 340 10.17 -11.18 -21.00
N ILE A 341 10.04 -12.42 -21.45
CA ILE A 341 9.44 -12.74 -22.76
C ILE A 341 7.96 -12.32 -22.80
N TYR A 342 7.24 -12.40 -21.69
CA TYR A 342 5.82 -12.07 -21.58
C TYR A 342 5.55 -10.71 -20.94
N PHE A 343 6.35 -10.29 -19.95
CA PHE A 343 6.16 -9.04 -19.23
C PHE A 343 7.46 -8.24 -19.15
N LYS A 344 7.52 -7.12 -19.90
CA LYS A 344 8.68 -6.22 -19.91
C LYS A 344 8.46 -4.98 -19.05
N GLY A 345 7.32 -4.90 -18.37
CA GLY A 345 6.85 -3.75 -17.62
C GLY A 345 7.51 -3.53 -16.26
N THR A 346 8.73 -4.02 -16.04
CA THR A 346 9.47 -3.92 -14.77
C THR A 346 10.89 -3.40 -15.03
N THR A 347 11.56 -2.89 -14.00
CA THR A 347 12.94 -2.37 -14.10
C THR A 347 14.02 -3.39 -13.77
N THR A 348 13.65 -4.48 -13.10
CA THR A 348 14.55 -5.56 -12.68
C THR A 348 14.15 -6.91 -13.29
N PRO A 349 13.97 -7.02 -14.62
CA PRO A 349 13.51 -8.26 -15.23
C PRO A 349 14.51 -9.41 -15.01
N VAL A 350 14.01 -10.58 -14.59
CA VAL A 350 14.83 -11.79 -14.43
C VAL A 350 14.31 -12.92 -15.33
N ILE A 351 15.16 -13.44 -16.21
CA ILE A 351 14.80 -14.53 -17.14
C ILE A 351 14.49 -15.86 -16.42
N ASN A 352 13.87 -16.79 -17.14
CA ASN A 352 13.40 -18.10 -16.66
C ASN A 352 12.29 -17.97 -15.60
N GLY A 353 11.42 -16.98 -15.79
CA GLY A 353 10.23 -16.74 -14.97
C GLY A 353 9.02 -17.54 -15.42
N LEU A 354 7.87 -17.21 -14.84
CA LEU A 354 6.62 -17.88 -15.16
C LEU A 354 5.96 -17.22 -16.38
N SER A 355 5.22 -18.00 -17.17
CA SER A 355 4.24 -17.43 -18.10
C SER A 355 3.04 -16.82 -17.35
N THR A 356 2.29 -15.94 -18.00
CA THR A 356 1.04 -15.39 -17.44
C THR A 356 0.05 -16.50 -17.08
N SER A 357 0.00 -17.59 -17.85
CA SER A 357 -0.89 -18.73 -17.54
C SER A 357 -0.43 -19.48 -16.29
N GLN A 358 0.87 -19.73 -16.14
CA GLN A 358 1.43 -20.36 -14.95
C GLN A 358 1.21 -19.48 -13.71
N CYS A 359 1.32 -18.15 -13.82
CA CYS A 359 0.98 -17.25 -12.71
C CYS A 359 -0.49 -17.38 -12.28
N LYS A 360 -1.43 -17.44 -13.24
CA LYS A 360 -2.85 -17.65 -12.91
C LYS A 360 -3.10 -19.01 -12.23
N GLN A 361 -2.44 -20.07 -12.70
CA GLN A 361 -2.52 -21.39 -12.06
C GLN A 361 -1.90 -21.39 -10.66
N LEU A 362 -0.79 -20.68 -10.47
CA LEU A 362 -0.14 -20.52 -9.17
C LEU A 362 -1.03 -19.79 -8.18
N ILE A 363 -1.65 -18.68 -8.58
CA ILE A 363 -2.62 -17.92 -7.78
C ILE A 363 -3.76 -18.85 -7.33
N LEU A 364 -4.34 -19.60 -8.27
CA LEU A 364 -5.43 -20.54 -7.95
C LEU A 364 -5.00 -21.67 -7.01
N SER A 365 -3.84 -22.29 -7.24
CA SER A 365 -3.37 -23.42 -6.43
C SER A 365 -2.95 -23.00 -5.02
N THR A 366 -2.41 -21.79 -4.84
CA THR A 366 -1.95 -21.30 -3.53
C THR A 366 -3.03 -20.61 -2.71
N LEU A 367 -3.95 -19.86 -3.34
CA LEU A 367 -4.88 -18.98 -2.64
C LEU A 367 -6.29 -19.54 -2.48
N LYS A 368 -6.66 -20.58 -3.24
CA LYS A 368 -8.01 -21.14 -3.15
C LYS A 368 -8.30 -21.69 -1.76
N ASN A 369 -9.45 -21.31 -1.20
CA ASN A 369 -9.89 -21.64 0.17
C ASN A 369 -8.97 -21.10 1.28
N LYS A 370 -8.18 -20.05 1.00
CA LYS A 370 -7.41 -19.31 2.01
C LYS A 370 -8.16 -18.03 2.39
N GLU A 371 -7.99 -17.60 3.63
CA GLU A 371 -8.53 -16.32 4.06
C GLU A 371 -7.61 -15.17 3.64
N ILE A 372 -7.95 -14.50 2.54
CA ILE A 372 -7.19 -13.37 2.02
C ILE A 372 -7.65 -12.08 2.72
N ILE A 373 -6.78 -11.53 3.56
CA ILE A 373 -7.07 -10.31 4.33
C ILE A 373 -6.76 -9.03 3.55
N GLY A 374 -5.91 -9.11 2.53
CA GLY A 374 -5.51 -7.98 1.70
C GLY A 374 -4.55 -8.41 0.60
N VAL A 375 -4.45 -7.57 -0.43
CA VAL A 375 -3.60 -7.81 -1.61
C VAL A 375 -2.91 -6.50 -1.99
N ASP A 376 -1.68 -6.58 -2.48
CA ASP A 376 -1.09 -5.54 -3.33
C ASP A 376 -0.52 -6.13 -4.64
N ILE A 377 -0.51 -5.29 -5.68
CA ILE A 377 0.21 -5.54 -6.93
C ILE A 377 1.16 -4.37 -7.18
N VAL A 378 2.41 -4.65 -7.54
CA VAL A 378 3.49 -3.64 -7.55
C VAL A 378 4.39 -3.80 -8.78
N GLU A 379 5.31 -2.85 -8.97
CA GLU A 379 6.46 -2.97 -9.89
C GLU A 379 6.10 -3.02 -11.38
N LEU A 380 4.93 -2.47 -11.74
CA LEU A 380 4.62 -2.10 -13.12
C LEU A 380 5.10 -0.67 -13.41
N TYR A 381 5.98 -0.53 -14.38
CA TYR A 381 6.56 0.73 -14.82
C TYR A 381 5.92 1.19 -16.13
N VAL A 382 5.40 2.41 -16.13
CA VAL A 382 4.59 2.92 -17.25
C VAL A 382 5.44 3.39 -18.45
N ASP A 383 6.72 3.64 -18.23
CA ASP A 383 7.71 4.02 -19.24
C ASP A 383 8.39 2.82 -19.91
N ALA A 384 8.10 1.60 -19.45
CA ALA A 384 8.61 0.38 -20.02
C ALA A 384 8.02 0.10 -21.43
N PRO A 385 8.74 -0.65 -22.28
CA PRO A 385 8.23 -1.10 -23.57
C PRO A 385 6.92 -1.88 -23.43
N GLU A 386 6.10 -1.87 -24.49
CA GLU A 386 4.87 -2.66 -24.57
C GLU A 386 3.85 -2.37 -23.44
N ALA A 387 3.81 -1.11 -22.98
CA ALA A 387 3.00 -0.68 -21.84
C ALA A 387 1.52 -1.13 -21.88
N GLU A 388 0.88 -1.19 -23.05
CA GLU A 388 -0.51 -1.66 -23.16
C GLU A 388 -0.65 -3.17 -22.87
N ILE A 389 0.30 -4.02 -23.31
CA ILE A 389 0.28 -5.47 -23.03
C ILE A 389 0.52 -5.70 -21.54
N ASN A 390 1.48 -4.99 -20.93
CA ASN A 390 1.76 -5.08 -19.50
C ASN A 390 0.50 -4.74 -18.68
N LYS A 391 -0.28 -3.73 -19.10
CA LYS A 391 -1.54 -3.36 -18.44
C LYS A 391 -2.66 -4.39 -18.66
N GLN A 392 -2.71 -5.07 -19.81
CA GLN A 392 -3.62 -6.20 -20.02
C GLN A 392 -3.30 -7.36 -19.08
N ILE A 393 -2.01 -7.70 -18.96
CA ILE A 393 -1.54 -8.71 -18.01
C ILE A 393 -1.91 -8.32 -16.58
N ALA A 394 -1.74 -7.05 -16.19
CA ALA A 394 -2.17 -6.57 -14.89
C ALA A 394 -3.67 -6.75 -14.64
N CYS A 395 -4.53 -6.46 -15.62
CA CYS A 395 -5.97 -6.72 -15.52
C CYS A 395 -6.29 -8.21 -15.32
N GLU A 396 -5.65 -9.09 -16.09
CA GLU A 396 -5.83 -10.56 -15.98
C GLU A 396 -5.43 -11.09 -14.59
N ILE A 397 -4.30 -10.62 -14.06
CA ILE A 397 -3.85 -10.99 -12.72
C ILE A 397 -4.80 -10.47 -11.65
N ILE A 398 -5.30 -9.23 -11.77
CA ILE A 398 -6.33 -8.70 -10.86
C ILE A 398 -7.59 -9.56 -10.89
N PHE A 399 -8.05 -10.00 -12.06
CA PHE A 399 -9.24 -10.85 -12.16
C PHE A 399 -9.03 -12.18 -11.44
N GLU A 400 -7.86 -12.79 -11.57
CA GLU A 400 -7.54 -14.04 -10.85
C GLU A 400 -7.42 -13.83 -9.34
N LEU A 401 -6.80 -12.73 -8.90
CA LEU A 401 -6.71 -12.39 -7.47
C LEU A 401 -8.09 -12.10 -6.86
N LEU A 402 -8.97 -11.37 -7.57
CA LEU A 402 -10.36 -11.19 -7.15
C LEU A 402 -11.14 -12.51 -7.10
N ASN A 403 -10.77 -13.48 -7.94
CA ASN A 403 -11.43 -14.78 -8.01
C ASN A 403 -11.10 -15.72 -6.84
N VAL A 404 -10.10 -15.37 -6.03
CA VAL A 404 -9.71 -16.13 -4.83
C VAL A 404 -10.00 -15.38 -3.54
N ILE A 405 -10.37 -14.10 -3.61
CA ILE A 405 -10.86 -13.34 -2.45
C ILE A 405 -12.26 -13.84 -2.08
N GLU A 406 -12.44 -14.14 -0.80
CA GLU A 406 -13.57 -14.88 -0.21
C GLU A 406 -14.97 -14.36 -0.57
N LYS A 407 -15.91 -15.31 -0.67
CA LYS A 407 -17.34 -15.13 -0.97
C LYS A 407 -18.17 -14.64 0.22
#